data_AF-A0A952UIM1-F1
#
_entry.id   AF-A0A952UIM1-F1
#
_cell.length_a   1.000
_cell.length_b   1.000
_cell.length_c   1.000
_cell.angle_alpha   90.00
_cell.angle_beta   90.00
_cell.angle_gamma   90.00
#
_symmetry.space_group_name_H-M   'P 1'
#
loop_
_entity.id
_entity.type
_entity.pdbx_description
1 polymer ?
#
loop_
_entity_poly.entity_id
_entity_poly.type
_entity_poly.pdbx_seq_one_letter_code
_entity_poly.pdbx_strand_id
1 'polypeptide(L)'
;MLTSVVAFAVIGGIKTFQDPEARSIISNPFKTSREKVMDGGKEVEADVTYYATFSLLSNSLTPSEQMNRVFRTLDVRPEHPGERFNMSCIFEKVDPNEGEMLEAYLTFREFGASESIGAEILKAIKSITAYSAGVGKDAVSCDPNSGIKPDGWTHREYGHSLSKCVCAYQITKVWSIGGKKSSKVEKGGTIEIGDMWTPKRDPLVDRFRPDGEPEKETQEEMGGVTVKPSPTANPFQIFLPQIKGNPYYPSIKPVQYIKDVTEENGSELVDLMVKEGFTIPRMIDILGKIAPEGTDMNRLSFLEGGDPCDSDMDFPPGTIWIPSDPAYQSMMTGVRFNRRILGFDLYASLNPAPQDGKFAMRTLCLNMEKREPAKGVKYYPYRPSDPVIPMLARRMDESRSRGPWDQARMWIYTDKATMEMVNHKLVNGVGTSAYLMALADVGWAGGLSDKMLKDPKFFTPELMLGSGAPEYASSYLMEVLDDLHPKKAGDWLRKNATSMLQLVGPQADQDDNKHLAETLRRLTLFNAPEDREAALKFMLATQKELAGLKGQLGSGRLALYSGRNEEVAPALALVKAGYLTPAKDALEFVAVNGPGDANKALAKEILGGL
;
A
#
# COMPACT_ATOMS: atom_id res chain seq x y z
N MET A 1 28.39 33.26 3.37
CA MET A 1 27.70 32.30 4.25
C MET A 1 28.17 30.90 3.85
N LEU A 2 29.15 30.36 4.56
CA LEU A 2 29.59 28.97 4.41
C LEU A 2 28.71 28.10 5.31
N THR A 3 27.94 27.21 4.72
CA THR A 3 27.22 26.13 5.40
C THR A 3 28.26 25.13 5.92
N SER A 4 28.64 25.25 7.19
CA SER A 4 29.48 24.25 7.87
C SER A 4 28.62 23.01 8.18
N VAL A 5 28.75 21.96 7.37
CA VAL A 5 28.24 20.63 7.70
C VAL A 5 29.10 20.08 8.84
N VAL A 6 28.56 20.05 10.06
CA VAL A 6 29.19 19.32 11.17
C VAL A 6 28.91 17.84 10.94
N ALA A 7 29.85 17.17 10.28
CA ALA A 7 29.81 15.71 10.12
C ALA A 7 30.02 15.04 11.48
N PHE A 8 28.97 14.46 12.05
CA PHE A 8 29.12 13.41 13.04
C PHE A 8 29.48 12.11 12.32
N ALA A 9 30.44 11.38 12.87
CA ALA A 9 30.91 10.12 12.31
C ALA A 9 29.75 9.11 12.24
N VAL A 10 29.24 8.89 11.02
CA VAL A 10 28.37 7.76 10.69
C VAL A 10 29.28 6.54 10.63
N ILE A 11 29.13 5.62 11.60
CA ILE A 11 29.84 4.35 11.57
C ILE A 11 29.24 3.56 10.39
N GLY A 12 30.07 3.26 9.40
CA GLY A 12 29.70 2.46 8.24
C GLY A 12 29.38 1.03 8.65
N GLY A 13 28.10 0.76 8.93
CA GLY A 13 27.51 -0.55 9.09
C GLY A 13 26.52 -0.83 7.95
N ILE A 14 26.35 -2.11 7.64
CA ILE A 14 25.67 -2.66 6.46
C ILE A 14 24.26 -2.07 6.26
N LYS A 15 23.92 -1.74 4.99
CA LYS A 15 22.58 -1.31 4.55
C LYS A 15 21.54 -2.43 4.75
N THR A 16 20.96 -2.55 5.94
CA THR A 16 19.76 -3.37 6.16
C THR A 16 18.63 -2.51 6.68
N PHE A 17 17.43 -2.74 6.14
CA PHE A 17 16.17 -2.08 6.53
C PHE A 17 15.77 -2.31 8.00
N GLN A 18 16.45 -3.23 8.70
CA GLN A 18 16.07 -3.70 10.03
C GLN A 18 16.51 -2.80 11.18
N ASP A 19 17.42 -1.86 10.95
CA ASP A 19 17.78 -0.83 11.92
C ASP A 19 18.12 0.46 11.16
N PRO A 20 17.16 1.37 10.94
CA PRO A 20 17.53 2.74 10.61
C PRO A 20 18.15 3.33 11.88
N GLU A 21 19.46 3.13 12.05
CA GLU A 21 20.25 3.95 12.97
C GLU A 21 19.83 5.41 12.75
N ALA A 22 19.55 6.12 13.84
CA ALA A 22 19.07 7.50 13.81
C ALA A 22 19.96 8.34 12.87
N ARG A 23 19.47 8.62 11.66
CA ARG A 23 20.21 9.46 10.71
C ARG A 23 19.86 10.89 11.04
N SER A 24 20.84 11.61 11.58
CA SER A 24 20.77 13.08 11.64
C SER A 24 20.76 13.59 10.20
N ILE A 25 19.68 14.26 9.83
CA ILE A 25 19.48 14.74 8.45
C ILE A 25 19.75 16.24 8.39
N ILE A 26 19.47 16.99 9.46
CA ILE A 26 19.61 18.45 9.51
C ILE A 26 20.11 18.87 10.89
N SER A 27 21.14 19.71 10.93
CA SER A 27 21.57 20.40 12.15
C SER A 27 21.84 21.87 11.84
N ASN A 28 21.04 22.77 12.43
CA ASN A 28 21.12 24.21 12.17
C ASN A 28 21.36 24.98 13.48
N PRO A 29 22.32 25.90 13.53
CA PRO A 29 22.43 26.83 14.67
C PRO A 29 21.24 27.81 14.63
N PHE A 30 20.58 28.02 15.78
CA PHE A 30 19.44 28.94 15.87
C PHE A 30 19.61 30.06 16.90
N LYS A 31 20.62 29.96 17.77
CA LYS A 31 20.95 31.00 18.77
C LYS A 31 22.42 30.93 19.13
N THR A 32 23.05 32.10 19.24
CA THR A 32 24.35 32.26 19.86
C THR A 32 24.25 33.29 20.98
N SER A 33 24.75 32.93 22.16
CA SER A 33 24.73 33.77 23.37
C SER A 33 26.00 33.56 24.17
N ARG A 34 26.40 34.57 24.94
CA ARG A 34 27.47 34.46 25.92
C ARG A 34 26.88 33.97 27.23
N GLU A 35 27.30 32.80 27.70
CA GLU A 35 26.73 32.16 28.88
C GLU A 35 27.82 31.55 29.76
N LYS A 36 27.45 31.33 31.02
CA LYS A 36 28.29 30.58 31.95
C LYS A 36 28.12 29.07 31.72
N VAL A 37 29.24 28.37 31.63
CA VAL A 37 29.32 26.92 31.41
C VAL A 37 30.34 26.30 32.37
N MET A 38 30.17 25.02 32.67
CA MET A 38 31.11 24.29 33.53
C MET A 38 32.26 23.69 32.71
N ASP A 39 33.49 23.95 33.12
CA ASP A 39 34.70 23.32 32.58
C ASP A 39 35.66 22.94 33.72
N GLY A 40 36.00 21.65 33.81
CA GLY A 40 36.84 21.13 34.90
C GLY A 40 36.33 21.44 36.30
N GLY A 41 35.01 21.55 36.50
CA GLY A 41 34.39 21.90 37.78
C GLY A 41 34.39 23.40 38.11
N LYS A 42 34.83 24.27 37.20
CA LYS A 42 34.76 25.74 37.34
C LYS A 42 33.75 26.32 36.36
N GLU A 43 33.06 27.36 36.81
CA GLU A 43 32.15 28.13 35.97
C GLU A 43 32.95 29.17 35.17
N VAL A 44 32.85 29.13 33.85
CA VAL A 44 33.53 30.06 32.94
C VAL A 44 32.55 30.61 31.92
N GLU A 45 32.73 31.87 31.51
CA GLU A 45 31.95 32.44 30.41
C GLU A 45 32.50 31.97 29.06
N ALA A 46 31.63 31.48 28.19
CA ALA A 46 31.97 31.09 26.83
C ALA A 46 30.86 31.51 25.85
N ASP A 47 31.24 31.66 24.57
CA ASP A 47 30.26 31.76 23.50
C ASP A 47 29.61 30.38 23.30
N VAL A 48 28.31 30.34 23.49
CA VAL A 48 27.47 29.17 23.37
C VAL A 48 26.64 29.30 22.10
N THR A 49 26.61 28.25 21.29
CA THR A 49 25.68 28.14 20.16
C THR A 49 24.74 26.96 20.38
N TYR A 50 23.45 27.21 20.21
CA TYR A 50 22.41 26.20 20.24
C TYR A 50 22.10 25.71 18.83
N TYR A 51 22.06 24.39 18.67
CA TYR A 51 21.74 23.72 17.42
C TYR A 51 20.42 22.96 17.54
N ALA A 52 19.59 23.08 16.51
CA ALA A 52 18.43 22.25 16.28
C ALA A 52 18.85 21.09 15.39
N THR A 53 18.81 19.88 15.91
CA THR A 53 19.11 18.66 15.17
C THR A 53 17.83 17.88 14.93
N PHE A 54 17.58 17.48 13.69
CA PHE A 54 16.43 16.68 13.29
C PHE A 54 16.89 15.36 12.68
N SER A 55 16.29 14.27 13.11
CA SER A 55 16.60 12.92 12.65
C SER A 55 15.35 12.10 12.39
N LEU A 56 15.43 11.19 11.42
CA LEU A 56 14.42 10.16 11.25
C LEU A 56 14.62 9.08 12.31
N LEU A 57 13.56 8.75 13.05
CA LEU A 57 13.47 7.53 13.82
C LEU A 57 12.30 6.71 13.30
N SER A 58 12.50 5.40 13.12
CA SER A 58 11.38 4.47 13.01
C SER A 58 11.21 3.80 14.36
N ASN A 59 10.08 4.04 15.01
CA ASN A 59 9.76 3.32 16.23
C ASN A 59 9.15 1.98 15.81
N SER A 60 9.88 0.90 16.07
CA SER A 60 9.30 -0.44 16.00
C SER A 60 8.17 -0.50 17.02
N LEU A 61 6.96 -0.78 16.54
CA LEU A 61 5.81 -1.03 17.39
C LEU A 61 6.12 -2.18 18.35
N THR A 62 5.59 -2.12 19.57
CA THR A 62 5.70 -3.24 20.51
C THR A 62 5.12 -4.51 19.87
N PRO A 63 5.51 -5.73 20.27
CA PRO A 63 4.96 -6.94 19.67
C PRO A 63 3.42 -7.02 19.68
N SER A 64 2.75 -6.41 20.68
CA SER A 64 1.30 -6.29 20.75
C SER A 64 0.69 -5.27 19.79
N GLU A 65 1.48 -4.30 19.34
CA GLU A 65 1.08 -3.25 18.39
C GLU A 65 1.53 -3.57 16.97
N GLN A 66 2.39 -4.57 16.76
CA GLN A 66 2.85 -4.98 15.44
C GLN A 66 1.68 -5.42 14.58
N MET A 67 1.28 -4.54 13.67
CA MET A 67 0.38 -4.87 12.59
C MET A 67 1.20 -5.47 11.45
N ASN A 68 1.04 -6.78 11.27
CA ASN A 68 1.56 -7.47 10.11
C ASN A 68 0.46 -7.57 9.05
N ARG A 69 0.80 -7.24 7.81
CA ARG A 69 -0.07 -7.48 6.66
C ARG A 69 0.57 -8.55 5.81
N VAL A 70 0.02 -9.75 5.86
CA VAL A 70 0.42 -10.85 4.97
C VAL A 70 0.06 -10.45 3.54
N PHE A 71 0.96 -10.73 2.62
CA PHE A 71 0.88 -10.33 1.22
C PHE A 71 1.09 -11.52 0.30
N ARG A 72 1.90 -12.49 0.73
CA ARG A 72 2.14 -13.73 0.00
C ARG A 72 2.31 -14.89 0.98
N THR A 73 1.57 -15.97 0.74
CA THR A 73 1.71 -17.23 1.48
C THR A 73 2.31 -18.26 0.55
N LEU A 74 3.29 -19.02 1.05
CA LEU A 74 4.10 -19.93 0.29
C LEU A 74 4.24 -21.28 1.00
N ASP A 75 4.34 -22.36 0.25
CA ASP A 75 4.66 -23.70 0.72
C ASP A 75 5.75 -24.26 -0.19
N VAL A 76 6.98 -24.34 0.31
CA VAL A 76 8.16 -24.66 -0.49
C VAL A 76 8.95 -25.84 0.08
N ARG A 77 9.63 -26.59 -0.78
CA ARG A 77 10.61 -27.63 -0.40
C ARG A 77 11.69 -27.76 -1.47
N PRO A 78 12.82 -28.45 -1.22
CA PRO A 78 13.96 -28.45 -2.15
C PRO A 78 13.64 -28.84 -3.60
N GLU A 79 12.76 -29.81 -3.81
CA GLU A 79 12.31 -30.30 -5.10
C GLU A 79 11.21 -29.44 -5.75
N HIS A 80 10.53 -28.60 -4.97
CA HIS A 80 9.54 -27.63 -5.45
C HIS A 80 9.88 -26.24 -4.91
N PRO A 81 10.95 -25.61 -5.42
CA PRO A 81 11.39 -24.30 -4.94
C PRO A 81 10.40 -23.21 -5.35
N GLY A 82 10.20 -22.24 -4.46
CA GLY A 82 9.42 -21.03 -4.74
C GLY A 82 10.21 -20.05 -5.59
N GLU A 83 9.51 -19.24 -6.39
CA GLU A 83 10.16 -18.16 -7.14
C GLU A 83 10.46 -16.95 -6.27
N ARG A 84 11.66 -16.39 -6.43
CA ARG A 84 12.03 -15.11 -5.82
C ARG A 84 11.08 -14.01 -6.31
N PHE A 85 10.75 -13.11 -5.41
CA PHE A 85 9.85 -12.01 -5.69
C PHE A 85 10.29 -10.76 -4.93
N ASN A 86 9.71 -9.63 -5.31
CA ASN A 86 10.03 -8.34 -4.74
C ASN A 86 8.79 -7.75 -4.07
N MET A 87 8.99 -7.11 -2.92
CA MET A 87 7.96 -6.32 -2.25
C MET A 87 8.47 -4.89 -2.06
N SER A 88 7.61 -3.90 -2.31
CA SER A 88 7.98 -2.48 -2.13
C SER A 88 7.62 -1.98 -0.74
N CYS A 89 8.40 -1.01 -0.24
CA CYS A 89 8.01 -0.24 0.93
C CYS A 89 6.87 0.70 0.57
N ILE A 90 6.01 0.98 1.54
CA ILE A 90 4.95 1.98 1.40
C ILE A 90 5.09 2.93 2.59
N PHE A 91 5.12 4.21 2.29
CA PHE A 91 5.11 5.26 3.30
C PHE A 91 3.77 5.97 3.21
N GLU A 92 2.89 5.73 4.18
CA GLU A 92 1.62 6.43 4.32
C GLU A 92 1.89 7.74 5.06
N LYS A 93 1.91 8.85 4.32
CA LYS A 93 2.15 10.17 4.90
C LYS A 93 0.96 10.57 5.77
N VAL A 94 1.26 10.91 7.02
CA VAL A 94 0.29 11.49 7.96
C VAL A 94 0.67 12.94 8.19
N ASP A 95 -0.34 13.78 8.39
CA ASP A 95 -0.12 15.17 8.78
C ASP A 95 0.67 15.23 10.09
N PRO A 96 1.66 16.13 10.19
CA PRO A 96 2.35 16.34 11.45
C PRO A 96 1.35 16.64 12.56
N ASN A 97 1.45 15.93 13.68
CA ASN A 97 0.56 16.16 14.81
C ASN A 97 0.69 17.61 15.28
N GLU A 98 -0.43 18.32 15.31
CA GLU A 98 -0.46 19.76 15.64
C GLU A 98 0.03 20.04 17.07
N GLY A 99 -0.27 19.16 18.01
CA GLY A 99 0.19 19.27 19.40
C GLY A 99 1.70 19.08 19.52
N GLU A 100 2.25 18.07 18.86
CA GLU A 100 3.69 17.78 18.87
C GLU A 100 4.49 18.87 18.16
N MET A 101 3.96 19.41 17.05
CA MET A 101 4.53 20.57 16.36
C MET A 101 4.56 21.81 17.26
N LEU A 102 3.47 22.07 17.97
CA LEU A 102 3.41 23.19 18.91
C LEU A 102 4.35 23.01 20.09
N GLU A 103 4.44 21.80 20.65
CA GLU A 103 5.37 21.48 21.74
C GLU A 103 6.82 21.68 21.30
N ALA A 104 7.19 21.19 20.11
CA ALA A 104 8.51 21.39 19.53
C ALA A 104 8.80 22.89 19.37
N TYR A 105 7.87 23.64 18.76
CA TYR A 105 7.99 25.09 18.60
C TYR A 105 8.23 25.81 19.92
N LEU A 106 7.37 25.59 20.92
CA LEU A 106 7.47 26.22 22.23
C LEU A 106 8.78 25.84 22.93
N THR A 107 9.20 24.57 22.82
CA THR A 107 10.48 24.10 23.35
C THR A 107 11.64 24.89 22.74
N PHE A 108 11.70 25.07 21.43
CA PHE A 108 12.76 25.87 20.82
C PHE A 108 12.69 27.36 21.23
N ARG A 109 11.49 27.92 21.39
CA ARG A 109 11.29 29.30 21.85
C ARG A 109 11.76 29.51 23.28
N GLU A 110 11.56 28.55 24.19
CA GLU A 110 12.12 28.58 25.55
C GLU A 110 13.65 28.71 25.56
N PHE A 111 14.31 28.10 24.57
CA PHE A 111 15.76 28.22 24.40
C PHE A 111 16.19 29.46 23.62
N GLY A 112 15.26 30.33 23.22
CA GLY A 112 15.53 31.63 22.57
C GLY A 112 15.64 31.57 21.05
N ALA A 113 15.04 30.56 20.40
CA ALA A 113 14.86 30.58 18.95
C ALA A 113 13.94 31.73 18.52
N SER A 114 14.07 32.23 17.29
CA SER A 114 13.19 33.26 16.70
C SER A 114 11.83 32.68 16.28
N GLU A 115 10.91 33.53 15.82
CA GLU A 115 9.60 33.16 15.28
C GLU A 115 9.72 32.34 13.98
N SER A 116 10.90 32.30 13.34
CA SER A 116 11.14 31.49 12.13
C SER A 116 11.41 30.02 12.41
N ILE A 117 11.62 29.62 13.67
CA ILE A 117 11.99 28.23 13.99
C ILE A 117 10.89 27.24 13.60
N GLY A 118 9.61 27.63 13.65
CA GLY A 118 8.51 26.78 13.19
C GLY A 118 8.61 26.44 11.70
N ALA A 119 9.03 27.39 10.85
CA ALA A 119 9.27 27.16 9.44
C ALA A 119 10.46 26.20 9.21
N GLU A 120 11.50 26.29 10.05
CA GLU A 120 12.65 25.39 10.01
C GLU A 120 12.29 23.97 10.44
N ILE A 121 11.48 23.80 11.49
CA ILE A 121 10.95 22.50 11.93
C ILE A 121 10.13 21.87 10.79
N LEU A 122 9.22 22.62 10.17
CA LEU A 122 8.39 22.10 9.07
C LEU A 122 9.25 21.72 7.85
N LYS A 123 10.25 22.54 7.52
CA LYS A 123 11.23 22.23 6.46
C LYS A 123 11.97 20.94 6.78
N ALA A 124 12.35 20.73 8.04
CA ALA A 124 13.02 19.51 8.46
C ALA A 124 12.10 18.29 8.33
N ILE A 125 10.86 18.38 8.81
CA ILE A 125 9.85 17.34 8.64
C ILE A 125 9.67 16.99 7.17
N LYS A 126 9.49 17.97 6.28
CA LYS A 126 9.36 17.72 4.84
C LYS A 126 10.56 17.01 4.25
N SER A 127 11.76 17.40 4.65
CA SER A 127 13.00 16.77 4.18
C SER A 127 13.09 15.32 4.65
N ILE A 128 12.68 15.05 5.90
CA ILE A 128 12.63 13.72 6.48
C ILE A 128 11.55 12.88 5.79
N THR A 129 10.34 13.41 5.60
CA THR A 129 9.25 12.74 4.87
C THR A 129 9.65 12.38 3.45
N ALA A 130 10.25 13.32 2.70
CA ALA A 130 10.74 13.06 1.34
C ALA A 130 11.84 12.00 1.33
N TYR A 131 12.71 12.01 2.34
CA TYR A 131 13.70 10.97 2.53
C TYR A 131 13.05 9.61 2.83
N SER A 132 12.10 9.52 3.77
CA SER A 132 11.36 8.30 4.11
C SER A 132 10.62 7.72 2.89
N ALA A 133 9.95 8.56 2.11
CA ALA A 133 9.31 8.14 0.85
C ALA A 133 10.33 7.66 -0.21
N GLY A 134 11.59 8.09 -0.12
CA GLY A 134 12.71 7.57 -0.92
C GLY A 134 13.31 6.29 -0.36
N VAL A 135 13.36 6.14 0.97
CA VAL A 135 13.84 4.96 1.71
C VAL A 135 12.80 3.85 1.55
N GLY A 136 12.87 3.15 0.42
CA GLY A 136 11.95 2.07 0.11
C GLY A 136 11.43 2.00 -1.32
N LYS A 137 11.91 2.88 -2.20
CA LYS A 137 11.73 2.73 -3.65
C LYS A 137 12.38 1.45 -4.18
N ASP A 138 13.47 1.02 -3.54
CA ASP A 138 14.11 -0.24 -3.87
C ASP A 138 13.28 -1.39 -3.31
N ALA A 139 12.72 -2.19 -4.23
CA ALA A 139 11.94 -3.35 -3.83
C ALA A 139 12.84 -4.36 -3.10
N VAL A 140 12.35 -4.90 -1.97
CA VAL A 140 13.04 -5.90 -1.17
C VAL A 140 12.85 -7.25 -1.83
N SER A 141 13.97 -7.86 -2.23
CA SER A 141 13.98 -9.21 -2.79
C SER A 141 13.86 -10.26 -1.69
N CYS A 142 12.80 -11.05 -1.78
CA CYS A 142 12.50 -12.17 -0.90
C CYS A 142 12.92 -13.47 -1.57
N ASP A 143 13.72 -14.27 -0.85
CA ASP A 143 14.11 -15.61 -1.29
C ASP A 143 13.30 -16.66 -0.51
N PRO A 144 12.25 -17.24 -1.10
CA PRO A 144 11.42 -18.21 -0.41
C PRO A 144 12.16 -19.50 -0.11
N ASN A 145 13.27 -19.78 -0.79
CA ASN A 145 14.04 -21.01 -0.63
C ASN A 145 15.13 -20.92 0.45
N SER A 146 15.32 -19.74 1.06
CA SER A 146 16.37 -19.54 2.05
C SER A 146 16.12 -20.39 3.31
N GLY A 147 16.95 -21.40 3.57
CA GLY A 147 16.87 -22.22 4.79
C GLY A 147 15.80 -23.32 4.78
N ILE A 148 15.24 -23.67 3.62
CA ILE A 148 14.36 -24.84 3.49
C ILE A 148 15.12 -26.12 3.81
N LYS A 149 14.44 -27.08 4.45
CA LYS A 149 15.02 -28.36 4.85
C LYS A 149 14.58 -29.48 3.89
N PRO A 150 15.39 -30.54 3.69
CA PRO A 150 14.96 -31.74 2.98
C PRO A 150 13.85 -32.47 3.74
N ASP A 151 13.16 -33.37 3.04
CA ASP A 151 12.18 -34.32 3.59
C ASP A 151 10.98 -33.67 4.30
N GLY A 152 10.54 -32.51 3.78
CA GLY A 152 9.38 -31.82 4.31
C GLY A 152 9.06 -30.51 3.62
N TRP A 153 7.90 -29.95 3.95
CA TRP A 153 7.38 -28.68 3.46
C TRP A 153 7.72 -27.54 4.41
N THR A 154 8.03 -26.36 3.87
CA THR A 154 8.23 -25.14 4.65
C THR A 154 7.15 -24.13 4.29
N HIS A 155 6.24 -23.88 5.23
CA HIS A 155 5.17 -22.90 5.10
C HIS A 155 5.66 -21.52 5.50
N ARG A 156 5.47 -20.54 4.62
CA ARG A 156 5.98 -19.18 4.79
C ARG A 156 4.94 -18.12 4.48
N GLU A 157 4.80 -17.16 5.38
CA GLU A 157 3.99 -15.97 5.12
C GLU A 157 4.92 -14.75 5.00
N TYR A 158 4.84 -14.04 3.89
CA TYR A 158 5.59 -12.82 3.62
C TYR A 158 4.66 -11.62 3.61
N GLY A 159 5.17 -10.48 4.05
CA GLY A 159 4.41 -9.25 4.01
C GLY A 159 5.12 -8.07 4.62
N HIS A 160 4.33 -7.12 5.10
CA HIS A 160 4.82 -5.86 5.63
C HIS A 160 4.60 -5.80 7.13
N SER A 161 5.53 -5.13 7.81
CA SER A 161 5.33 -4.69 9.19
C SER A 161 5.19 -3.18 9.23
N LEU A 162 4.20 -2.73 9.98
CA LEU A 162 3.99 -1.32 10.26
C LEU A 162 5.07 -0.80 11.22
N SER A 163 5.62 0.37 10.92
CA SER A 163 6.47 1.15 11.82
C SER A 163 6.02 2.60 11.80
N LYS A 164 5.95 3.23 12.97
CA LYS A 164 5.70 4.67 13.04
C LYS A 164 6.96 5.43 12.67
N CYS A 165 6.85 6.34 11.72
CA CYS A 165 7.92 7.27 11.39
C CYS A 165 7.74 8.56 12.17
N VAL A 166 8.80 8.94 12.88
CA VAL A 166 8.84 10.19 13.63
C VAL A 166 10.06 11.02 13.22
N CYS A 167 9.85 12.33 13.14
CA CYS A 167 10.90 13.33 13.13
C CYS A 167 11.29 13.60 14.59
N ALA A 168 12.41 13.03 15.04
CA ALA A 168 13.00 13.39 16.32
C ALA A 168 13.72 14.73 16.21
N TYR A 169 13.57 15.58 17.22
CA TYR A 169 14.31 16.83 17.34
C TYR A 169 15.13 16.87 18.63
N GLN A 170 16.29 17.50 18.58
CA GLN A 170 17.19 17.71 19.71
C GLN A 170 17.74 19.13 19.72
N ILE A 171 17.78 19.74 20.90
CA ILE A 171 18.46 21.02 21.18
C ILE A 171 19.81 20.69 21.78
N THR A 172 20.88 20.96 21.03
CA THR A 172 22.25 20.75 21.50
C THR A 172 22.92 22.09 21.80
N LYS A 173 23.33 22.26 23.05
CA LYS A 173 24.17 23.37 23.51
C LYS A 173 25.63 23.04 23.18
N VAL A 174 26.31 23.90 22.43
CA VAL A 174 27.71 23.70 22.01
C VAL A 174 28.55 24.92 22.40
N TRP A 175 29.70 24.70 23.01
CA TRP A 175 30.62 25.77 23.42
C TRP A 175 32.07 25.36 23.21
N SER A 176 32.98 26.33 23.20
CA SER A 176 34.42 26.06 23.16
C SER A 176 35.20 26.90 24.15
N ILE A 177 36.10 26.24 24.89
CA ILE A 177 37.00 26.87 25.87
C ILE A 177 38.41 26.37 25.58
N GLY A 178 39.35 27.29 25.41
CA GLY A 178 40.74 26.94 25.11
C GLY A 178 40.91 26.06 23.85
N GLY A 179 40.04 26.20 22.87
CA GLY A 179 40.04 25.39 21.64
C GLY A 179 39.42 23.99 21.77
N LYS A 180 39.04 23.56 22.98
CA LYS A 180 38.30 22.32 23.19
C LYS A 180 36.81 22.60 22.97
N LYS A 181 36.18 21.85 22.06
CA LYS A 181 34.73 21.93 21.79
C LYS A 181 34.00 20.93 22.69
N SER A 182 32.97 21.40 23.38
CA SER A 182 32.10 20.61 24.24
C SER A 182 30.65 20.77 23.79
N SER A 183 29.83 19.76 24.05
CA SER A 183 28.41 19.78 23.71
C SER A 183 27.57 19.01 24.73
N LYS A 184 26.32 19.44 24.91
CA LYS A 184 25.32 18.79 25.76
C LYS A 184 23.95 18.86 25.09
N VAL A 185 23.22 17.74 25.08
CA VAL A 185 21.80 17.73 24.70
C VAL A 185 21.00 18.31 25.87
N GLU A 186 20.29 19.41 25.65
CA GLU A 186 19.48 20.06 26.68
C GLU A 186 18.06 19.53 26.70
N LYS A 187 17.48 19.29 25.52
CA LYS A 187 16.10 18.86 25.36
C LYS A 187 15.93 18.16 24.01
N GLY A 188 14.89 17.35 23.89
CA GLY A 188 14.45 16.77 22.64
C GLY A 188 13.03 16.25 22.74
N GLY A 189 12.50 15.82 21.61
CA GLY A 189 11.16 15.25 21.48
C GLY A 189 11.00 14.60 20.10
N THR A 190 9.77 14.23 19.79
CA THR A 190 9.41 13.57 18.52
C THR A 190 8.16 14.18 17.94
N ILE A 191 8.06 14.18 16.62
CA ILE A 191 6.88 14.59 15.87
C ILE A 191 6.54 13.43 14.92
N GLU A 192 5.34 12.87 15.02
CA GLU A 192 4.84 11.86 14.10
C GLU A 192 4.67 12.45 12.70
N ILE A 193 5.20 11.77 11.68
CA ILE A 193 5.21 12.26 10.29
C ILE A 193 4.59 11.27 9.30
N GLY A 194 4.20 10.09 9.76
CA GLY A 194 3.61 9.06 8.92
C GLY A 194 3.85 7.64 9.43
N ASP A 195 3.26 6.72 8.70
CA ASP A 195 3.36 5.28 8.91
C ASP A 195 4.14 4.65 7.76
N MET A 196 5.04 3.71 8.08
CA MET A 196 5.83 3.01 7.09
C MET A 196 5.55 1.51 7.15
N TRP A 197 4.98 0.99 6.08
CA TRP A 197 4.82 -0.44 5.84
C TRP A 197 6.08 -0.96 5.18
N THR A 198 6.95 -1.54 5.99
CA THR A 198 8.24 -2.08 5.52
C THR A 198 8.10 -3.55 5.18
N PRO A 199 8.45 -4.00 3.96
CA PRO A 199 8.47 -5.41 3.62
C PRO A 199 9.51 -6.15 4.47
N LYS A 200 9.13 -7.27 5.06
CA LYS A 200 10.05 -8.14 5.78
C LYS A 200 10.75 -9.06 4.78
N ARG A 201 12.09 -9.06 4.82
CA ARG A 201 12.92 -9.96 4.01
C ARG A 201 12.73 -11.40 4.47
N ASP A 202 12.74 -11.60 5.78
CA ASP A 202 12.41 -12.87 6.40
C ASP A 202 10.89 -13.03 6.45
N PRO A 203 10.39 -14.26 6.34
CA PRO A 203 8.96 -14.50 6.44
C PRO A 203 8.44 -14.13 7.86
N LEU A 204 7.23 -13.57 7.91
CA LEU A 204 6.47 -13.29 9.12
C LEU A 204 6.15 -14.58 9.89
N VAL A 205 5.95 -15.67 9.16
CA VAL A 205 5.71 -17.02 9.68
C VAL A 205 6.62 -17.98 8.92
N ASP A 206 7.38 -18.82 9.62
CA ASP A 206 8.22 -19.87 9.01
C ASP A 206 7.97 -21.20 9.77
N ARG A 207 7.28 -22.14 9.13
CA ARG A 207 6.86 -23.41 9.75
C ARG A 207 7.30 -24.58 8.89
N PHE A 208 8.27 -25.36 9.39
CA PHE A 208 8.67 -26.62 8.76
C PHE A 208 7.72 -27.77 9.15
N ARG A 209 7.41 -28.61 8.18
CA ARG A 209 6.53 -29.78 8.27
C ARG A 209 7.24 -30.99 7.67
N PRO A 210 7.64 -31.99 8.46
CA PRO A 210 8.20 -33.23 7.93
C PRO A 210 7.21 -34.00 7.05
N ASP A 211 7.73 -34.78 6.11
CA ASP A 211 6.89 -35.70 5.32
C ASP A 211 6.17 -36.72 6.22
N GLY A 212 4.89 -36.97 5.93
CA GLY A 212 4.07 -37.96 6.64
C GLY A 212 3.24 -37.43 7.82
N GLU A 213 3.32 -36.14 8.16
CA GLU A 213 2.39 -35.52 9.12
C GLU A 213 1.00 -35.30 8.48
N PRO A 214 -0.10 -35.79 9.10
CA PRO A 214 -1.45 -35.65 8.54
C PRO A 214 -1.93 -34.20 8.59
N GLU A 215 -2.49 -33.71 7.49
CA GLU A 215 -2.91 -32.32 7.36
C GLU A 215 -4.35 -32.07 7.84
N LYS A 216 -4.56 -30.88 8.40
CA LYS A 216 -5.81 -30.12 8.24
C LYS A 216 -5.45 -28.72 7.69
N GLU A 217 -5.72 -28.49 6.40
CA GLU A 217 -6.15 -27.21 5.79
C GLU A 217 -5.20 -26.16 5.16
N THR A 218 -3.89 -26.33 4.95
CA THR A 218 -3.07 -25.25 4.30
C THR A 218 -2.07 -25.73 3.24
N GLN A 219 -2.51 -25.75 1.97
CA GLN A 219 -1.69 -26.03 0.78
C GLN A 219 -1.90 -24.95 -0.32
N GLU A 220 -1.53 -23.70 -0.05
CA GLU A 220 -1.91 -22.57 -0.94
C GLU A 220 -0.99 -22.36 -2.15
N GLU A 221 0.18 -22.98 -2.29
CA GLU A 221 1.07 -22.60 -3.39
C GLU A 221 1.10 -23.55 -4.59
N MET A 222 0.80 -24.83 -4.38
CA MET A 222 0.79 -25.76 -5.50
C MET A 222 -0.60 -25.98 -6.06
N GLY A 223 -1.61 -25.97 -5.19
CA GLY A 223 -2.93 -26.49 -5.51
C GLY A 223 -2.87 -27.88 -6.13
N GLY A 224 -4.01 -28.34 -6.62
CA GLY A 224 -4.10 -29.54 -7.43
C GLY A 224 -5.17 -30.48 -6.93
N VAL A 225 -4.93 -31.76 -7.17
CA VAL A 225 -5.97 -32.78 -7.06
C VAL A 225 -5.41 -33.97 -6.31
N THR A 226 -6.02 -34.29 -5.18
CA THR A 226 -5.79 -35.55 -4.50
C THR A 226 -6.66 -36.62 -5.15
N VAL A 227 -6.05 -37.63 -5.74
CA VAL A 227 -6.77 -38.73 -6.39
C VAL A 227 -6.69 -39.98 -5.53
N LYS A 228 -7.83 -40.64 -5.34
CA LYS A 228 -7.88 -41.95 -4.68
C LYS A 228 -8.27 -43.03 -5.71
N PRO A 229 -7.31 -43.83 -6.20
CA PRO A 229 -7.56 -44.76 -7.30
C PRO A 229 -8.57 -45.87 -6.95
N SER A 230 -8.65 -46.26 -5.66
CA SER A 230 -9.64 -47.20 -5.14
C SER A 230 -9.93 -46.91 -3.66
N PRO A 231 -11.04 -47.40 -3.09
CA PRO A 231 -11.36 -47.20 -1.67
C PRO A 231 -10.26 -47.66 -0.69
N THR A 232 -9.45 -48.63 -1.11
CA THR A 232 -8.36 -49.24 -0.34
C THR A 232 -6.97 -48.71 -0.68
N ALA A 233 -6.83 -47.93 -1.77
CA ALA A 233 -5.56 -47.35 -2.15
C ALA A 233 -5.26 -46.08 -1.33
N ASN A 234 -3.97 -45.82 -1.13
CA ASN A 234 -3.52 -44.56 -0.57
C ASN A 234 -3.83 -43.43 -1.57
N PRO A 235 -4.33 -42.27 -1.10
CA PRO A 235 -4.47 -41.11 -1.96
C PRO A 235 -3.08 -40.64 -2.43
N PHE A 236 -3.01 -40.14 -3.66
CA PHE A 236 -1.82 -39.48 -4.17
C PHE A 236 -2.18 -38.10 -4.71
N GLN A 237 -1.24 -37.17 -4.61
CA GLN A 237 -1.43 -35.78 -5.02
C GLN A 237 -0.91 -35.57 -6.44
N ILE A 238 -1.70 -34.86 -7.26
CA ILE A 238 -1.28 -34.30 -8.53
C ILE A 238 -1.11 -32.80 -8.35
N PHE A 239 0.11 -32.30 -8.46
CA PHE A 239 0.42 -30.88 -8.41
C PHE A 239 0.12 -30.19 -9.74
N LEU A 240 -0.28 -28.92 -9.66
CA LEU A 240 -0.51 -28.10 -10.84
C LEU A 240 0.81 -27.78 -11.56
N PRO A 241 0.87 -27.90 -12.89
CA PRO A 241 2.04 -27.45 -13.64
C PRO A 241 2.20 -25.94 -13.54
N GLN A 242 3.44 -25.46 -13.54
CA GLN A 242 3.70 -24.03 -13.62
C GLN A 242 3.54 -23.52 -15.05
N ILE A 243 2.88 -22.38 -15.23
CA ILE A 243 2.79 -21.73 -16.54
C ILE A 243 4.16 -21.18 -16.94
N LYS A 244 4.67 -21.57 -18.11
CA LYS A 244 5.94 -21.07 -18.64
C LYS A 244 5.67 -19.88 -19.57
N GLY A 245 6.13 -18.69 -19.19
CA GLY A 245 6.01 -17.47 -20.00
C GLY A 245 4.80 -16.60 -19.65
N ASN A 246 4.38 -15.73 -20.56
CA ASN A 246 3.31 -14.79 -20.28
C ASN A 246 1.93 -15.50 -20.19
N PRO A 247 1.25 -15.47 -19.02
CA PRO A 247 0.03 -16.23 -18.77
C PRO A 247 -1.21 -15.72 -19.54
N TYR A 248 -1.14 -14.51 -20.12
CA TYR A 248 -2.31 -13.82 -20.69
C TYR A 248 -2.64 -14.25 -22.13
N TYR A 249 -1.83 -15.13 -22.73
CA TYR A 249 -1.90 -15.43 -24.16
C TYR A 249 -1.91 -16.91 -24.61
N PRO A 250 -1.54 -17.94 -23.83
CA PRO A 250 -1.54 -19.31 -24.32
C PRO A 250 -2.97 -19.89 -24.37
N SER A 251 -3.23 -20.77 -25.33
CA SER A 251 -4.28 -21.78 -25.25
C SER A 251 -3.62 -23.13 -25.05
N ILE A 252 -4.28 -24.04 -24.34
CA ILE A 252 -3.70 -25.34 -24.08
C ILE A 252 -4.57 -26.48 -24.61
N LYS A 253 -3.97 -27.31 -25.46
CA LYS A 253 -4.63 -28.55 -25.87
C LYS A 253 -4.58 -29.54 -24.71
N PRO A 254 -5.61 -30.40 -24.53
CA PRO A 254 -5.63 -31.40 -23.46
C PRO A 254 -4.34 -32.24 -23.40
N VAL A 255 -3.83 -32.66 -24.56
CA VAL A 255 -2.60 -33.46 -24.69
C VAL A 255 -1.37 -32.70 -24.16
N GLN A 256 -1.30 -31.39 -24.38
CA GLN A 256 -0.21 -30.58 -23.87
C GLN A 256 -0.32 -30.43 -22.34
N TYR A 257 -1.52 -30.21 -21.80
CA TYR A 257 -1.72 -30.13 -20.35
C TYR A 257 -1.31 -31.43 -19.65
N ILE A 258 -1.66 -32.60 -20.21
CA ILE A 258 -1.24 -33.90 -19.67
C ILE A 258 0.29 -34.02 -19.65
N LYS A 259 0.95 -33.59 -20.72
CA LYS A 259 2.40 -33.57 -20.80
C LYS A 259 2.98 -32.68 -19.70
N ASP A 260 2.44 -31.48 -19.52
CA ASP A 260 2.91 -30.53 -18.50
C ASP A 260 2.71 -31.09 -17.08
N VAL A 261 1.57 -31.70 -16.78
CA VAL A 261 1.31 -32.40 -15.50
C VAL A 261 2.31 -33.54 -15.28
N THR A 262 2.59 -34.32 -16.32
CA THR A 262 3.54 -35.44 -16.24
C THR A 262 4.97 -34.93 -16.00
N GLU A 263 5.36 -33.82 -16.64
CA GLU A 263 6.66 -33.19 -16.43
C GLU A 263 6.79 -32.63 -14.99
N GLU A 264 5.74 -31.98 -14.47
CA GLU A 264 5.74 -31.38 -13.12
C GLU A 264 5.81 -32.43 -12.00
N ASN A 265 5.08 -33.54 -12.15
CA ASN A 265 4.97 -34.57 -11.12
C ASN A 265 6.02 -35.69 -11.28
N GLY A 266 6.88 -35.60 -12.31
CA GLY A 266 8.02 -36.49 -12.52
C GLY A 266 7.67 -37.96 -12.81
N SER A 267 8.67 -38.83 -12.69
CA SER A 267 8.52 -40.28 -12.90
C SER A 267 7.70 -40.95 -11.80
N GLU A 268 7.59 -40.35 -10.62
CA GLU A 268 6.82 -40.90 -9.50
C GLU A 268 5.33 -41.02 -9.80
N LEU A 269 4.74 -40.03 -10.51
CA LEU A 269 3.37 -40.13 -10.99
C LEU A 269 3.22 -41.35 -11.93
N VAL A 270 4.18 -41.56 -12.83
CA VAL A 270 4.17 -42.69 -13.76
C VAL A 270 4.35 -44.02 -13.00
N ASP A 271 5.23 -44.08 -12.02
CA ASP A 271 5.48 -45.27 -11.21
C ASP A 271 4.27 -45.62 -10.33
N LEU A 272 3.62 -44.63 -9.74
CA LEU A 272 2.34 -44.77 -9.02
C LEU A 272 1.23 -45.26 -9.97
N MET A 273 1.15 -44.68 -11.17
CA MET A 273 0.20 -45.13 -12.18
C MET A 273 0.43 -46.60 -12.57
N VAL A 274 1.69 -47.02 -12.76
CA VAL A 274 2.04 -48.41 -13.08
C VAL A 274 1.72 -49.34 -11.92
N LYS A 275 2.04 -48.95 -10.68
CA LYS A 275 1.85 -49.77 -9.48
C LYS A 275 0.37 -49.96 -9.12
N GLU A 276 -0.43 -48.91 -9.26
CA GLU A 276 -1.85 -48.91 -8.87
C GLU A 276 -2.80 -49.24 -10.05
N GLY A 277 -2.26 -49.58 -11.23
CA GLY A 277 -3.03 -49.99 -12.41
C GLY A 277 -3.74 -48.85 -13.16
N PHE A 278 -3.25 -47.62 -13.02
CA PHE A 278 -3.79 -46.43 -13.65
C PHE A 278 -3.36 -46.33 -15.12
N THR A 279 -4.33 -46.26 -16.03
CA THR A 279 -4.05 -46.17 -17.47
C THR A 279 -3.98 -44.71 -17.95
N ILE A 280 -3.26 -44.44 -19.05
CA ILE A 280 -3.24 -43.11 -19.70
C ILE A 280 -4.68 -42.63 -20.03
N PRO A 281 -5.59 -43.47 -20.59
CA PRO A 281 -7.00 -43.10 -20.74
C PRO A 281 -7.69 -42.67 -19.44
N ARG A 282 -7.38 -43.30 -18.31
CA ARG A 282 -7.94 -42.91 -17.00
C ARG A 282 -7.41 -41.57 -16.51
N MET A 283 -6.12 -41.30 -16.73
CA MET A 283 -5.53 -39.99 -16.43
C MET A 283 -6.14 -38.89 -17.32
N ILE A 284 -6.35 -39.16 -18.62
CA ILE A 284 -7.05 -38.25 -19.53
C ILE A 284 -8.47 -37.97 -19.03
N ASP A 285 -9.21 -38.99 -18.60
CA ASP A 285 -10.56 -38.85 -18.04
C ASP A 285 -10.57 -37.98 -16.78
N ILE A 286 -9.62 -38.18 -15.86
CA ILE A 286 -9.51 -37.39 -14.63
C ILE A 286 -9.11 -35.94 -14.94
N LEU A 287 -8.06 -35.74 -15.74
CA LEU A 287 -7.62 -34.40 -16.12
C LEU A 287 -8.69 -33.65 -16.96
N GLY A 288 -9.53 -34.37 -17.69
CA GLY A 288 -10.70 -33.82 -18.37
C GLY A 288 -11.85 -33.44 -17.43
N LYS A 289 -12.00 -34.14 -16.31
CA LYS A 289 -13.03 -33.86 -15.28
C LYS A 289 -12.67 -32.69 -14.37
N ILE A 290 -11.39 -32.45 -14.13
CA ILE A 290 -10.91 -31.27 -13.38
C ILE A 290 -10.83 -30.01 -14.25
N ALA A 291 -11.12 -30.12 -15.56
CA ALA A 291 -11.18 -28.99 -16.47
C ALA A 291 -12.61 -28.41 -16.51
N PRO A 292 -12.89 -27.33 -15.77
CA PRO A 292 -14.22 -26.73 -15.76
C PRO A 292 -14.52 -26.02 -17.07
N GLU A 293 -15.78 -25.62 -17.22
CA GLU A 293 -16.29 -24.77 -18.31
C GLU A 293 -16.97 -23.55 -17.73
N GLY A 294 -16.90 -22.42 -18.42
CA GLY A 294 -17.59 -21.19 -18.03
C GLY A 294 -18.60 -20.76 -19.08
N THR A 295 -19.61 -20.00 -18.65
CA THR A 295 -20.52 -19.28 -19.55
C THR A 295 -20.52 -17.77 -19.29
N ASP A 296 -19.70 -17.32 -18.33
CA ASP A 296 -19.57 -15.93 -17.94
C ASP A 296 -18.16 -15.64 -17.41
N MET A 297 -17.83 -14.37 -17.25
CA MET A 297 -16.51 -13.88 -16.81
C MET A 297 -16.16 -14.16 -15.35
N ASN A 298 -17.12 -14.60 -14.52
CA ASN A 298 -16.97 -14.68 -13.07
C ASN A 298 -17.00 -16.12 -12.55
N ARG A 299 -17.32 -17.10 -13.39
CA ARG A 299 -17.57 -18.47 -12.94
C ARG A 299 -17.06 -19.53 -13.90
N LEU A 300 -16.33 -20.49 -13.35
CA LEU A 300 -16.05 -21.77 -13.99
C LEU A 300 -16.76 -22.87 -13.21
N SER A 301 -17.47 -23.73 -13.92
CA SER A 301 -18.27 -24.83 -13.38
C SER A 301 -17.69 -26.18 -13.78
N PHE A 302 -17.56 -27.08 -12.83
CA PHE A 302 -17.19 -28.46 -13.10
C PHE A 302 -18.41 -29.20 -13.67
N LEU A 303 -18.21 -30.03 -14.69
CA LEU A 303 -19.31 -30.82 -15.26
C LEU A 303 -19.79 -31.86 -14.24
N GLU A 304 -21.12 -31.99 -14.08
CA GLU A 304 -21.70 -33.15 -13.39
C GLU A 304 -21.37 -34.42 -14.17
N GLY A 305 -20.69 -35.37 -13.53
CA GLY A 305 -20.24 -36.56 -14.23
C GLY A 305 -19.61 -37.61 -13.32
N GLY A 306 -20.40 -38.11 -12.36
CA GLY A 306 -20.09 -39.27 -11.52
C GLY A 306 -18.96 -38.98 -10.53
N ASP A 307 -19.13 -39.39 -9.28
CA ASP A 307 -18.13 -39.19 -8.23
C ASP A 307 -16.72 -39.50 -8.77
N PRO A 308 -15.91 -38.48 -9.06
CA PRO A 308 -14.70 -38.67 -9.83
C PRO A 308 -13.64 -39.18 -8.86
N CYS A 309 -13.74 -40.44 -8.41
CA CYS A 309 -12.76 -41.07 -7.54
C CYS A 309 -12.44 -40.31 -6.24
N ASP A 310 -13.36 -40.17 -5.27
CA ASP A 310 -13.01 -39.72 -3.89
C ASP A 310 -12.06 -38.49 -3.85
N SER A 311 -12.10 -37.63 -4.88
CA SER A 311 -10.97 -36.75 -5.17
C SER A 311 -11.17 -35.40 -4.50
N ASP A 312 -10.18 -35.00 -3.70
CA ASP A 312 -10.12 -33.68 -3.11
C ASP A 312 -9.55 -32.70 -4.14
N MET A 313 -10.22 -31.57 -4.32
CA MET A 313 -9.75 -30.51 -5.23
C MET A 313 -9.52 -29.26 -4.39
N ASP A 314 -8.29 -28.75 -4.46
CA ASP A 314 -7.87 -27.54 -3.77
C ASP A 314 -7.13 -26.64 -4.73
N PHE A 315 -7.76 -25.53 -5.11
CA PHE A 315 -7.17 -24.53 -5.99
C PHE A 315 -7.02 -23.22 -5.22
N PRO A 316 -5.78 -22.79 -4.94
CA PRO A 316 -5.53 -21.57 -4.19
C PRO A 316 -5.89 -20.30 -4.95
N PRO A 317 -6.04 -19.17 -4.22
CA PRO A 317 -6.10 -17.85 -4.85
C PRO A 317 -4.88 -17.64 -5.77
N GLY A 318 -5.13 -17.18 -6.99
CA GLY A 318 -4.08 -16.96 -7.99
C GLY A 318 -3.91 -18.09 -8.99
N THR A 319 -4.59 -19.23 -8.82
CA THR A 319 -4.59 -20.33 -9.81
C THR A 319 -5.04 -19.81 -11.18
N ILE A 320 -4.24 -20.02 -12.22
CA ILE A 320 -4.53 -19.60 -13.59
C ILE A 320 -5.26 -20.71 -14.33
N TRP A 321 -6.30 -20.37 -15.07
CA TRP A 321 -7.10 -21.28 -15.88
C TRP A 321 -6.91 -20.95 -17.35
N ILE A 322 -6.16 -21.80 -18.05
CA ILE A 322 -5.86 -21.61 -19.47
C ILE A 322 -6.96 -22.27 -20.32
N PRO A 323 -7.58 -21.54 -21.26
CA PRO A 323 -8.60 -22.10 -22.12
C PRO A 323 -8.01 -23.05 -23.16
N SER A 324 -8.83 -24.01 -23.57
CA SER A 324 -8.56 -24.92 -24.69
C SER A 324 -8.58 -24.24 -26.05
N ASP A 325 -9.27 -23.10 -26.16
CA ASP A 325 -9.39 -22.30 -27.37
C ASP A 325 -8.75 -20.92 -27.17
N PRO A 326 -7.80 -20.50 -28.04
CA PRO A 326 -7.06 -19.24 -27.90
C PRO A 326 -7.90 -17.98 -28.07
N ALA A 327 -9.09 -18.07 -28.66
CA ALA A 327 -10.01 -16.94 -28.80
C ALA A 327 -10.58 -16.48 -27.45
N TYR A 328 -10.55 -17.35 -26.44
CA TYR A 328 -11.07 -17.10 -25.10
C TYR A 328 -9.96 -16.67 -24.16
N GLN A 329 -10.33 -15.87 -23.16
CA GLN A 329 -9.38 -15.36 -22.18
C GLN A 329 -9.03 -16.39 -21.11
N SER A 330 -7.78 -16.31 -20.63
CA SER A 330 -7.35 -16.99 -19.40
C SER A 330 -8.09 -16.39 -18.20
N MET A 331 -8.37 -17.24 -17.22
CA MET A 331 -9.04 -16.84 -15.99
C MET A 331 -8.12 -17.05 -14.79
N MET A 332 -8.47 -16.48 -13.64
CA MET A 332 -7.79 -16.72 -12.38
C MET A 332 -8.79 -16.94 -11.26
N THR A 333 -8.53 -17.91 -10.40
CA THR A 333 -9.24 -18.08 -9.13
C THR A 333 -8.92 -16.92 -8.19
N GLY A 334 -9.91 -16.10 -7.84
CA GLY A 334 -9.72 -14.98 -6.90
C GLY A 334 -9.79 -15.38 -5.42
N VAL A 335 -10.35 -16.55 -5.11
CA VAL A 335 -10.66 -17.02 -3.75
C VAL A 335 -10.41 -18.52 -3.71
N ARG A 336 -9.85 -19.05 -2.63
CA ARG A 336 -9.54 -20.49 -2.55
C ARG A 336 -10.78 -21.34 -2.85
N PHE A 337 -10.63 -22.28 -3.77
CA PHE A 337 -11.65 -23.28 -4.06
C PHE A 337 -11.24 -24.60 -3.41
N ASN A 338 -12.02 -25.06 -2.43
CA ASN A 338 -11.84 -26.37 -1.82
C ASN A 338 -13.16 -27.14 -1.88
N ARG A 339 -13.14 -28.33 -2.48
CA ARG A 339 -14.35 -29.15 -2.69
C ARG A 339 -14.91 -29.74 -1.38
N ARG A 340 -14.08 -29.98 -0.37
CA ARG A 340 -14.48 -30.59 0.92
C ARG A 340 -15.08 -29.61 1.92
N ILE A 341 -14.78 -28.32 1.78
CA ILE A 341 -15.33 -27.29 2.66
C ILE A 341 -16.72 -26.88 2.15
N LEU A 342 -17.76 -27.52 2.69
CA LEU A 342 -19.16 -27.10 2.53
C LEU A 342 -19.30 -25.65 3.02
N GLY A 343 -19.43 -24.69 2.09
CA GLY A 343 -19.77 -23.31 2.44
C GLY A 343 -19.25 -22.20 1.53
N PHE A 344 -18.31 -22.46 0.61
CA PHE A 344 -17.62 -21.36 -0.09
C PHE A 344 -18.37 -20.76 -1.29
N ASP A 345 -19.35 -21.45 -1.88
CA ASP A 345 -20.17 -20.92 -3.01
C ASP A 345 -21.46 -20.21 -2.54
N LEU A 346 -21.68 -20.08 -1.21
CA LEU A 346 -22.96 -19.62 -0.66
C LEU A 346 -23.09 -18.09 -0.44
N TYR A 347 -22.00 -17.33 -0.46
CA TYR A 347 -22.01 -15.94 0.04
C TYR A 347 -21.85 -14.81 -0.98
N ALA A 348 -21.69 -15.08 -2.28
CA ALA A 348 -21.49 -13.99 -3.26
C ALA A 348 -22.32 -14.09 -4.56
N SER A 349 -23.22 -15.07 -4.67
CA SER A 349 -24.19 -15.13 -5.77
C SER A 349 -25.55 -14.66 -5.27
N LEU A 350 -26.10 -13.60 -5.90
CA LEU A 350 -27.53 -13.24 -5.75
C LEU A 350 -28.47 -14.36 -6.25
N ASN A 351 -27.94 -15.44 -6.81
CA ASN A 351 -28.61 -16.71 -7.05
C ASN A 351 -27.93 -17.83 -6.24
N PRO A 352 -28.35 -18.08 -4.99
CA PRO A 352 -27.78 -19.15 -4.15
C PRO A 352 -28.29 -20.54 -4.51
N ALA A 353 -28.99 -20.72 -5.63
CA ALA A 353 -29.43 -22.04 -6.05
C ALA A 353 -28.29 -22.73 -6.82
N PRO A 354 -27.75 -23.87 -6.33
CA PRO A 354 -27.10 -24.82 -7.21
C PRO A 354 -28.20 -25.42 -8.08
N GLN A 355 -28.61 -24.71 -9.15
CA GLN A 355 -29.77 -25.14 -9.93
C GLN A 355 -29.54 -26.50 -10.62
N ASP A 356 -28.30 -26.95 -10.75
CA ASP A 356 -27.95 -28.17 -11.50
C ASP A 356 -26.89 -29.05 -10.81
N GLY A 357 -26.70 -29.03 -9.48
CA GLY A 357 -25.75 -29.93 -8.78
C GLY A 357 -24.25 -29.78 -9.16
N LYS A 358 -23.88 -28.76 -9.95
CA LYS A 358 -22.50 -28.46 -10.35
C LYS A 358 -21.76 -27.67 -9.27
N PHE A 359 -20.55 -28.11 -8.94
CA PHE A 359 -19.58 -27.28 -8.20
C PHE A 359 -19.06 -26.19 -9.12
N ALA A 360 -18.90 -24.98 -8.58
CA ALA A 360 -18.31 -23.89 -9.34
C ALA A 360 -17.37 -23.06 -8.47
N MET A 361 -16.48 -22.37 -9.15
CA MET A 361 -15.53 -21.45 -8.54
C MET A 361 -15.74 -20.05 -9.09
N ARG A 362 -15.49 -19.05 -8.24
CA ARG A 362 -15.37 -17.68 -8.68
C ARG A 362 -14.02 -17.48 -9.39
N THR A 363 -14.07 -16.98 -10.61
CA THR A 363 -12.89 -16.62 -11.38
C THR A 363 -12.93 -15.17 -11.82
N LEU A 364 -11.80 -14.69 -12.32
CA LEU A 364 -11.62 -13.37 -12.89
C LEU A 364 -10.89 -13.50 -14.21
N CYS A 365 -11.32 -12.69 -15.17
CA CYS A 365 -10.73 -12.56 -16.48
C CYS A 365 -9.36 -11.89 -16.41
N LEU A 366 -8.39 -12.34 -17.22
CA LEU A 366 -7.03 -11.78 -17.25
C LEU A 366 -6.69 -11.00 -18.52
N ASN A 367 -7.59 -10.96 -19.51
CA ASN A 367 -7.32 -10.29 -20.79
C ASN A 367 -8.61 -9.65 -21.33
N MET A 368 -8.69 -8.32 -21.24
CA MET A 368 -9.87 -7.55 -21.64
C MET A 368 -10.25 -7.68 -23.12
N GLU A 369 -9.31 -8.05 -23.98
CA GLU A 369 -9.48 -8.05 -25.44
C GLU A 369 -9.86 -9.42 -26.02
N LYS A 370 -9.85 -10.46 -25.19
CA LYS A 370 -10.28 -11.80 -25.58
C LYS A 370 -11.75 -12.07 -25.21
N ARG A 371 -12.32 -13.13 -25.77
CA ARG A 371 -13.74 -13.49 -25.55
C ARG A 371 -13.96 -13.99 -24.12
N GLU A 372 -15.13 -13.68 -23.57
CA GLU A 372 -15.64 -14.24 -22.32
C GLU A 372 -15.81 -15.76 -22.42
N PRO A 373 -15.66 -16.52 -21.30
CA PRO A 373 -15.87 -17.97 -21.28
C PRO A 373 -17.20 -18.37 -21.91
N ALA A 374 -17.18 -19.44 -22.71
CA ALA A 374 -18.37 -19.99 -23.35
C ALA A 374 -18.51 -21.50 -23.14
N LYS A 375 -19.75 -21.98 -23.25
CA LYS A 375 -20.09 -23.39 -23.13
C LYS A 375 -19.24 -24.25 -24.09
N GLY A 376 -18.69 -25.35 -23.58
CA GLY A 376 -17.82 -26.25 -24.35
C GLY A 376 -16.35 -25.85 -24.39
N VAL A 377 -15.97 -24.67 -23.90
CA VAL A 377 -14.57 -24.28 -23.74
C VAL A 377 -14.06 -24.79 -22.39
N LYS A 378 -13.15 -25.77 -22.45
CA LYS A 378 -12.46 -26.31 -21.28
C LYS A 378 -11.35 -25.39 -20.80
N TYR A 379 -11.17 -25.33 -19.49
CA TYR A 379 -10.15 -24.54 -18.81
C TYR A 379 -9.24 -25.44 -17.97
N TYR A 380 -7.92 -25.28 -18.06
CA TYR A 380 -6.96 -26.12 -17.36
C TYR A 380 -6.17 -25.32 -16.31
N PRO A 381 -6.04 -25.82 -15.08
CA PRO A 381 -5.40 -25.09 -13.99
C PRO A 381 -3.87 -25.13 -14.07
N TYR A 382 -3.24 -24.00 -13.80
CA TYR A 382 -1.79 -23.79 -13.75
C TYR A 382 -1.41 -22.92 -12.56
N ARG A 383 -0.21 -23.11 -12.04
CA ARG A 383 0.41 -22.18 -11.09
C ARG A 383 0.92 -20.95 -11.84
N PRO A 384 0.69 -19.73 -11.33
CA PRO A 384 1.22 -18.53 -11.96
C PRO A 384 2.75 -18.48 -11.81
N SER A 385 3.46 -18.08 -12.88
CA SER A 385 4.87 -17.66 -12.82
C SER A 385 5.02 -16.17 -12.51
N ASP A 386 3.92 -15.45 -12.50
CA ASP A 386 3.89 -14.03 -12.19
C ASP A 386 3.51 -13.88 -10.71
N PRO A 387 4.43 -13.44 -9.83
CA PRO A 387 4.20 -13.39 -8.40
C PRO A 387 3.16 -12.33 -7.99
N VAL A 388 2.85 -11.35 -8.85
CA VAL A 388 1.86 -10.31 -8.52
C VAL A 388 0.43 -10.88 -8.56
N ILE A 389 0.15 -11.80 -9.48
CA ILE A 389 -1.16 -12.45 -9.62
C ILE A 389 -1.64 -13.08 -8.29
N PRO A 390 -0.89 -13.99 -7.64
CA PRO A 390 -1.33 -14.58 -6.37
C PRO A 390 -1.37 -13.55 -5.23
N MET A 391 -0.53 -12.51 -5.24
CA MET A 391 -0.60 -11.43 -4.25
C MET A 391 -1.92 -10.64 -4.37
N LEU A 392 -2.35 -10.33 -5.59
CA LEU A 392 -3.65 -9.67 -5.82
C LEU A 392 -4.82 -10.60 -5.48
N ALA A 393 -4.71 -11.89 -5.80
CA ALA A 393 -5.71 -12.88 -5.44
C ALA A 393 -5.89 -13.02 -3.93
N ARG A 394 -4.79 -12.97 -3.16
CA ARG A 394 -4.87 -13.01 -1.69
C ARG A 394 -5.69 -11.85 -1.12
N ARG A 395 -5.57 -10.65 -1.69
CA ARG A 395 -6.40 -9.49 -1.29
C ARG A 395 -7.89 -9.73 -1.49
N MET A 396 -8.25 -10.52 -2.49
CA MET A 396 -9.64 -10.86 -2.79
C MET A 396 -10.17 -11.97 -1.87
N ASP A 397 -9.31 -12.94 -1.56
CA ASP A 397 -9.60 -14.02 -0.64
C ASP A 397 -9.87 -13.51 0.79
N GLU A 398 -9.09 -12.55 1.26
CA GLU A 398 -9.22 -11.90 2.58
C GLU A 398 -10.41 -10.94 2.67
N SER A 399 -10.95 -10.50 1.53
CA SER A 399 -12.04 -9.54 1.50
C SER A 399 -13.37 -10.17 1.89
N ARG A 400 -14.04 -9.57 2.87
CA ARG A 400 -15.41 -9.93 3.27
C ARG A 400 -16.45 -9.60 2.21
N SER A 401 -16.15 -8.65 1.33
CA SER A 401 -17.03 -8.19 0.26
C SER A 401 -16.34 -8.37 -1.07
N ARG A 402 -17.08 -8.84 -2.08
CA ARG A 402 -16.51 -9.14 -3.40
C ARG A 402 -17.39 -8.51 -4.48
N GLY A 403 -16.80 -8.01 -5.55
CA GLY A 403 -17.55 -7.26 -6.55
C GLY A 403 -16.77 -6.92 -7.82
N PRO A 404 -17.29 -6.02 -8.67
CA PRO A 404 -16.70 -5.69 -9.97
C PRO A 404 -15.27 -5.10 -9.86
N TRP A 405 -14.90 -4.54 -8.71
CA TRP A 405 -13.55 -4.04 -8.45
C TRP A 405 -12.49 -5.14 -8.40
N ASP A 406 -12.88 -6.39 -8.11
CA ASP A 406 -11.96 -7.53 -8.17
C ASP A 406 -11.50 -7.78 -9.61
N GLN A 407 -12.42 -7.64 -10.57
CA GLN A 407 -12.12 -7.73 -11.99
C GLN A 407 -11.29 -6.52 -12.46
N ALA A 408 -11.62 -5.32 -11.96
CA ALA A 408 -10.86 -4.11 -12.26
C ALA A 408 -9.40 -4.21 -11.78
N ARG A 409 -9.17 -4.75 -10.57
CA ARG A 409 -7.83 -4.95 -10.00
C ARG A 409 -6.95 -5.79 -10.93
N MET A 410 -7.48 -6.89 -11.46
CA MET A 410 -6.75 -7.73 -12.40
C MET A 410 -6.48 -6.99 -13.71
N TRP A 411 -7.47 -6.32 -14.31
CA TRP A 411 -7.29 -5.62 -15.58
C TRP A 411 -6.41 -4.36 -15.50
N ILE A 412 -6.37 -3.67 -14.36
CA ILE A 412 -5.38 -2.60 -14.11
C ILE A 412 -3.97 -3.19 -14.22
N TYR A 413 -3.75 -4.39 -13.66
CA TYR A 413 -2.46 -5.04 -13.69
C TYR A 413 -2.11 -5.63 -15.07
N THR A 414 -2.99 -6.45 -15.64
CA THR A 414 -2.73 -7.25 -16.84
C THR A 414 -2.80 -6.43 -18.12
N ASP A 415 -3.83 -5.59 -18.23
CA ASP A 415 -4.18 -4.86 -19.46
C ASP A 415 -3.90 -3.35 -19.34
N LYS A 416 -3.46 -2.87 -18.17
CA LYS A 416 -3.23 -1.44 -17.90
C LYS A 416 -4.51 -0.64 -18.14
N ALA A 417 -5.62 -1.19 -17.67
CA ALA A 417 -6.95 -0.66 -17.90
C ALA A 417 -7.18 0.63 -17.10
N THR A 418 -7.74 1.64 -17.77
CA THR A 418 -8.29 2.83 -17.09
C THR A 418 -9.69 2.53 -16.56
N MET A 419 -10.22 3.38 -15.67
CA MET A 419 -11.60 3.24 -15.18
C MET A 419 -12.62 3.23 -16.33
N GLU A 420 -12.41 4.05 -17.35
CA GLU A 420 -13.25 4.09 -18.55
C GLU A 420 -13.23 2.76 -19.30
N MET A 421 -12.03 2.18 -19.52
CA MET A 421 -11.90 0.88 -20.17
C MET A 421 -12.61 -0.22 -19.39
N VAL A 422 -12.45 -0.23 -18.07
CA VAL A 422 -13.12 -1.19 -17.16
C VAL A 422 -14.64 -1.03 -17.27
N ASN A 423 -15.15 0.19 -17.17
CA ASN A 423 -16.60 0.46 -17.18
C ASN A 423 -17.26 0.22 -18.54
N HIS A 424 -16.49 0.27 -19.63
CA HIS A 424 -16.97 -0.13 -20.95
C HIS A 424 -17.18 -1.65 -21.07
N LYS A 425 -16.46 -2.46 -20.29
CA LYS A 425 -16.55 -3.93 -20.35
C LYS A 425 -17.49 -4.52 -19.29
N LEU A 426 -17.57 -3.92 -18.11
CA LEU A 426 -18.40 -4.45 -17.01
C LEU A 426 -19.86 -3.98 -17.12
N VAL A 427 -20.81 -4.92 -17.02
CA VAL A 427 -22.25 -4.63 -16.99
C VAL A 427 -22.61 -3.67 -15.86
N ASN A 428 -22.00 -3.88 -14.70
CA ASN A 428 -22.02 -2.94 -13.57
C ASN A 428 -20.61 -2.37 -13.44
N GLY A 429 -20.37 -1.20 -14.02
CA GLY A 429 -19.10 -0.51 -13.92
C GLY A 429 -18.65 -0.31 -12.47
N VAL A 430 -17.35 -0.05 -12.28
CA VAL A 430 -16.78 0.34 -11.01
C VAL A 430 -16.95 1.85 -10.79
N GLY A 431 -17.38 2.20 -9.58
CA GLY A 431 -17.34 3.58 -9.11
C GLY A 431 -15.93 4.02 -8.76
N THR A 432 -15.74 5.33 -8.61
CA THR A 432 -14.47 5.99 -8.30
C THR A 432 -13.74 5.36 -7.12
N SER A 433 -14.44 5.15 -5.99
CA SER A 433 -13.85 4.55 -4.78
C SER A 433 -13.32 3.15 -5.02
N ALA A 434 -14.08 2.33 -5.73
CA ALA A 434 -13.77 0.92 -5.95
C ALA A 434 -12.61 0.78 -6.95
N TYR A 435 -12.55 1.64 -7.97
CA TYR A 435 -11.40 1.73 -8.87
C TYR A 435 -10.14 2.21 -8.14
N LEU A 436 -10.26 3.23 -7.29
CA LEU A 436 -9.13 3.75 -6.52
C LEU A 436 -8.55 2.70 -5.56
N MET A 437 -9.42 1.96 -4.86
CA MET A 437 -9.01 0.82 -4.04
C MET A 437 -8.24 -0.22 -4.86
N ALA A 438 -8.77 -0.62 -6.01
CA ALA A 438 -8.10 -1.56 -6.90
C ALA A 438 -6.75 -1.04 -7.40
N LEU A 439 -6.65 0.25 -7.73
CA LEU A 439 -5.40 0.89 -8.16
C LEU A 439 -4.33 0.88 -7.06
N ALA A 440 -4.72 1.19 -5.82
CA ALA A 440 -3.84 1.14 -4.65
C ALA A 440 -3.36 -0.29 -4.36
N ASP A 441 -4.25 -1.29 -4.41
CA ASP A 441 -3.89 -2.70 -4.25
C ASP A 441 -2.84 -3.16 -5.27
N VAL A 442 -3.01 -2.79 -6.55
CA VAL A 442 -2.04 -3.11 -7.61
C VAL A 442 -0.72 -2.40 -7.38
N GLY A 443 -0.75 -1.13 -6.95
CA GLY A 443 0.44 -0.38 -6.58
C GLY A 443 1.22 -1.06 -5.45
N TRP A 444 0.52 -1.49 -4.40
CA TRP A 444 1.12 -2.14 -3.24
C TRP A 444 1.66 -3.54 -3.53
N ALA A 445 1.02 -4.28 -4.44
CA ALA A 445 1.55 -5.55 -4.92
C ALA A 445 2.77 -5.38 -5.86
N GLY A 446 3.22 -4.14 -6.12
CA GLY A 446 4.32 -3.86 -7.05
C GLY A 446 3.93 -4.02 -8.52
N GLY A 447 2.64 -4.09 -8.83
CA GLY A 447 2.13 -4.32 -10.18
C GLY A 447 2.13 -3.08 -11.07
N LEU A 448 2.34 -1.88 -10.52
CA LEU A 448 2.40 -0.63 -11.28
C LEU A 448 3.84 -0.23 -11.61
N SER A 449 4.15 -0.16 -12.89
CA SER A 449 5.45 0.38 -13.34
C SER A 449 5.55 1.90 -13.13
N ASP A 450 6.77 2.43 -13.00
CA ASP A 450 7.05 3.88 -12.96
C ASP A 450 6.36 4.66 -14.09
N LYS A 451 6.28 4.06 -15.29
CA LYS A 451 5.60 4.67 -16.43
C LYS A 451 4.10 4.82 -16.18
N MET A 452 3.46 3.84 -15.54
CA MET A 452 2.03 3.89 -15.21
C MET A 452 1.75 4.89 -14.09
N LEU A 453 2.60 4.94 -13.07
CA LEU A 453 2.48 5.91 -11.97
C LEU A 453 2.53 7.36 -12.48
N LYS A 454 3.36 7.62 -13.49
CA LYS A 454 3.49 8.93 -14.15
C LYS A 454 2.48 9.19 -15.27
N ASP A 455 1.66 8.21 -15.64
CA ASP A 455 0.68 8.37 -16.70
C ASP A 455 -0.64 8.93 -16.11
N PRO A 456 -1.02 10.17 -16.46
CA PRO A 456 -2.14 10.85 -15.84
C PRO A 456 -3.49 10.18 -16.09
N LYS A 457 -3.58 9.22 -17.03
CA LYS A 457 -4.83 8.48 -17.30
C LYS A 457 -5.23 7.51 -16.18
N PHE A 458 -4.27 7.10 -15.33
CA PHE A 458 -4.55 6.21 -14.20
C PHE A 458 -4.85 6.98 -12.92
N PHE A 459 -4.14 8.09 -12.70
CA PHE A 459 -4.20 8.91 -11.50
C PHE A 459 -4.80 10.27 -11.83
N THR A 460 -6.08 10.26 -12.19
CA THR A 460 -6.78 11.50 -12.51
C THR A 460 -7.29 12.17 -11.22
N PRO A 461 -7.27 13.52 -11.12
CA PRO A 461 -7.76 14.21 -9.93
C PRO A 461 -9.23 13.94 -9.58
N GLU A 462 -10.06 13.51 -10.53
CA GLU A 462 -11.45 13.09 -10.31
C GLU A 462 -11.55 11.93 -9.32
N LEU A 463 -10.49 11.12 -9.17
CA LEU A 463 -10.46 10.03 -8.20
C LEU A 463 -10.59 10.52 -6.75
N MET A 464 -10.29 11.80 -6.49
CA MET A 464 -10.51 12.43 -5.18
C MET A 464 -11.98 12.48 -4.76
N LEU A 465 -12.93 12.24 -5.68
CA LEU A 465 -14.36 12.16 -5.37
C LEU A 465 -14.78 10.81 -4.76
N GLY A 466 -13.86 9.83 -4.69
CA GLY A 466 -14.17 8.48 -4.21
C GLY A 466 -14.28 8.35 -2.69
N SER A 467 -15.26 8.97 -2.04
CA SER A 467 -15.45 8.96 -0.57
C SER A 467 -15.55 7.59 0.10
N GLY A 468 -16.11 6.59 -0.59
CA GLY A 468 -16.17 5.22 -0.09
C GLY A 468 -14.85 4.44 -0.19
N ALA A 469 -13.74 5.08 -0.61
CA ALA A 469 -12.44 4.42 -0.67
C ALA A 469 -11.83 4.31 0.73
N PRO A 470 -11.14 3.21 1.05
CA PRO A 470 -10.42 3.13 2.32
C PRO A 470 -9.30 4.17 2.38
N GLU A 471 -8.96 4.62 3.59
CA GLU A 471 -8.02 5.72 3.83
C GLU A 471 -6.65 5.50 3.17
N TYR A 472 -6.15 4.27 3.15
CA TYR A 472 -4.88 3.95 2.50
C TYR A 472 -4.91 4.21 0.98
N ALA A 473 -6.06 3.98 0.32
CA ALA A 473 -6.20 4.15 -1.12
C ALA A 473 -6.31 5.64 -1.47
N SER A 474 -7.07 6.41 -0.67
CA SER A 474 -7.10 7.87 -0.77
C SER A 474 -5.71 8.48 -0.49
N SER A 475 -4.99 7.96 0.50
CA SER A 475 -3.62 8.40 0.81
C SER A 475 -2.67 8.16 -0.36
N TYR A 476 -2.73 6.96 -0.94
CA TYR A 476 -1.95 6.58 -2.10
C TYR A 476 -2.20 7.50 -3.31
N LEU A 477 -3.46 7.85 -3.58
CA LEU A 477 -3.79 8.83 -4.63
C LEU A 477 -3.15 10.19 -4.36
N MET A 478 -3.31 10.71 -3.14
CA MET A 478 -2.81 12.04 -2.79
C MET A 478 -1.29 12.13 -2.92
N GLU A 479 -0.57 11.09 -2.53
CA GLU A 479 0.88 10.99 -2.68
C GLU A 479 1.29 10.96 -4.16
N VAL A 480 0.64 10.12 -4.97
CA VAL A 480 0.93 10.07 -6.42
C VAL A 480 0.63 11.41 -7.09
N LEU A 481 -0.46 12.08 -6.72
CA LEU A 481 -0.79 13.40 -7.25
C LEU A 481 0.24 14.47 -6.83
N ASP A 482 0.66 14.49 -5.57
CA ASP A 482 1.64 15.45 -5.03
C ASP A 482 3.02 15.27 -5.68
N ASP A 483 3.51 14.02 -5.73
CA ASP A 483 4.88 13.73 -6.14
C ASP A 483 5.06 13.61 -7.65
N LEU A 484 4.08 13.06 -8.37
CA LEU A 484 4.21 12.70 -9.78
C LEU A 484 3.37 13.56 -10.73
N HIS A 485 2.32 14.22 -10.22
CA HIS A 485 1.40 15.03 -11.02
C HIS A 485 1.22 16.45 -10.46
N PRO A 486 2.31 17.19 -10.18
CA PRO A 486 2.21 18.49 -9.54
C PRO A 486 1.34 19.46 -10.36
N LYS A 487 0.56 20.29 -9.67
CA LYS A 487 -0.40 21.28 -10.22
C LYS A 487 -1.69 20.70 -10.79
N LYS A 488 -1.77 19.38 -11.02
CA LYS A 488 -2.95 18.77 -11.68
C LYS A 488 -4.18 18.81 -10.79
N ALA A 489 -4.01 18.55 -9.49
CA ALA A 489 -5.13 18.56 -8.55
C ALA A 489 -5.77 19.95 -8.43
N GLY A 490 -4.96 21.00 -8.33
CA GLY A 490 -5.38 22.40 -8.26
C GLY A 490 -5.99 22.90 -9.57
N ASP A 491 -5.39 22.57 -10.71
CA ASP A 491 -5.96 22.90 -12.02
C ASP A 491 -7.33 22.26 -12.23
N TRP A 492 -7.49 21.03 -11.75
CA TRP A 492 -8.78 20.34 -11.78
C TRP A 492 -9.78 20.96 -10.82
N LEU A 493 -9.38 21.24 -9.57
CA LEU A 493 -10.25 21.81 -8.54
C LEU A 493 -10.82 23.17 -8.97
N ARG A 494 -10.02 24.02 -9.62
CA ARG A 494 -10.48 25.31 -10.15
C ARG A 494 -11.57 25.16 -11.22
N LYS A 495 -11.55 24.08 -12.00
CA LYS A 495 -12.50 23.82 -13.08
C LYS A 495 -13.73 23.02 -12.61
N ASN A 496 -13.58 22.23 -11.56
CA ASN A 496 -14.56 21.23 -11.13
C ASN A 496 -15.00 21.41 -9.67
N ALA A 497 -14.96 22.64 -9.15
CA ALA A 497 -15.38 22.98 -7.79
C ALA A 497 -16.77 22.42 -7.44
N THR A 498 -17.73 22.48 -8.36
CA THR A 498 -19.08 21.95 -8.16
C THR A 498 -19.11 20.45 -7.89
N SER A 499 -18.21 19.67 -8.50
CA SER A 499 -18.14 18.22 -8.26
C SER A 499 -17.68 17.91 -6.84
N MET A 500 -16.71 18.65 -6.31
CA MET A 500 -16.26 18.48 -4.93
C MET A 500 -17.35 18.83 -3.91
N LEU A 501 -18.18 19.84 -4.20
CA LEU A 501 -19.27 20.24 -3.31
C LEU A 501 -20.40 19.21 -3.21
N GLN A 502 -20.46 18.22 -4.11
CA GLN A 502 -21.41 17.12 -3.98
C GLN A 502 -21.17 16.30 -2.70
N LEU A 503 -19.93 16.27 -2.19
CA LEU A 503 -19.52 15.56 -0.97
C LEU A 503 -19.91 16.25 0.34
N VAL A 504 -20.53 17.44 0.28
CA VAL A 504 -21.09 18.16 1.45
C VAL A 504 -22.54 18.60 1.21
N GLY A 505 -23.16 18.09 0.15
CA GLY A 505 -24.54 18.44 -0.22
C GLY A 505 -25.58 17.82 0.72
N PRO A 506 -26.88 18.13 0.52
CA PRO A 506 -27.97 17.57 1.33
C PRO A 506 -28.08 16.03 1.31
N GLN A 507 -27.41 15.38 0.34
CA GLN A 507 -27.37 13.93 0.17
C GLN A 507 -26.06 13.31 0.71
N ALA A 508 -25.10 14.13 1.15
CA ALA A 508 -23.82 13.66 1.65
C ALA A 508 -23.99 13.05 3.04
N ASP A 509 -23.38 11.90 3.26
CA ASP A 509 -23.34 11.27 4.58
C ASP A 509 -22.14 11.75 5.42
N GLN A 510 -21.94 11.13 6.58
CA GLN A 510 -20.83 11.48 7.46
C GLN A 510 -19.47 11.09 6.86
N ASP A 511 -19.41 10.00 6.10
CA ASP A 511 -18.17 9.50 5.50
C ASP A 511 -17.76 10.39 4.31
N ASP A 512 -18.71 10.89 3.53
CA ASP A 512 -18.50 11.91 2.50
C ASP A 512 -17.87 13.18 3.08
N ASN A 513 -18.45 13.69 4.16
CA ASN A 513 -17.96 14.90 4.85
C ASN A 513 -16.55 14.69 5.40
N LYS A 514 -16.30 13.54 6.04
CA LYS A 514 -14.98 13.17 6.57
C LYS A 514 -13.95 13.08 5.44
N HIS A 515 -14.31 12.43 4.33
CA HIS A 515 -13.43 12.29 3.16
C HIS A 515 -13.13 13.64 2.50
N LEU A 516 -14.13 14.52 2.37
CA LEU A 516 -13.90 15.86 1.84
C LEU A 516 -12.95 16.66 2.74
N ALA A 517 -13.18 16.64 4.06
CA ALA A 517 -12.30 17.31 5.01
C ALA A 517 -10.87 16.82 4.89
N GLU A 518 -10.68 15.50 4.82
CA GLU A 518 -9.37 14.87 4.65
C GLU A 518 -8.70 15.25 3.33
N THR A 519 -9.46 15.22 2.24
CA THR A 519 -8.98 15.59 0.91
C THR A 519 -8.50 17.04 0.87
N LEU A 520 -9.32 17.98 1.37
CA LEU A 520 -8.97 19.39 1.40
C LEU A 520 -7.78 19.65 2.31
N ARG A 521 -7.76 19.02 3.49
CA ARG A 521 -6.63 19.07 4.42
C ARG A 521 -5.33 18.65 3.73
N ARG A 522 -5.31 17.48 3.08
CA ARG A 522 -4.13 16.97 2.35
C ARG A 522 -3.71 17.88 1.21
N LEU A 523 -4.66 18.43 0.45
CA LEU A 523 -4.34 19.39 -0.63
C LEU A 523 -3.61 20.64 -0.11
N THR A 524 -3.86 21.08 1.13
CA THR A 524 -3.09 22.18 1.74
C THR A 524 -1.66 21.82 2.12
N LEU A 525 -1.27 20.54 2.01
CA LEU A 525 0.05 20.04 2.35
C LEU A 525 0.88 19.63 1.12
N PHE A 526 0.30 19.72 -0.07
CA PHE A 526 0.98 19.44 -1.33
C PHE A 526 2.23 20.30 -1.47
N ASN A 527 3.25 19.78 -2.15
CA ASN A 527 4.50 20.47 -2.41
C ASN A 527 4.33 21.60 -3.43
N ALA A 528 3.47 21.41 -4.43
CA ALA A 528 3.13 22.43 -5.42
C ALA A 528 2.28 23.56 -4.78
N PRO A 529 2.78 24.80 -4.73
CA PRO A 529 2.02 25.94 -4.21
C PRO A 529 0.69 26.19 -4.92
N GLU A 530 0.63 25.91 -6.22
CA GLU A 530 -0.57 26.13 -7.03
C GLU A 530 -1.73 25.22 -6.60
N ASP A 531 -1.44 24.00 -6.15
CA ASP A 531 -2.45 23.06 -5.63
C ASP A 531 -2.98 23.54 -4.28
N ARG A 532 -2.09 23.96 -3.38
CA ARG A 532 -2.47 24.54 -2.08
C ARG A 532 -3.31 25.80 -2.24
N GLU A 533 -2.87 26.71 -3.11
CA GLU A 533 -3.57 27.95 -3.42
C GLU A 533 -4.99 27.66 -3.95
N ALA A 534 -5.13 26.69 -4.86
CA ALA A 534 -6.44 26.28 -5.39
C ALA A 534 -7.36 25.75 -4.29
N ALA A 535 -6.84 24.90 -3.40
CA ALA A 535 -7.60 24.37 -2.27
C ALA A 535 -8.05 25.46 -1.29
N LEU A 536 -7.15 26.38 -0.92
CA LEU A 536 -7.47 27.50 -0.05
C LEU A 536 -8.53 28.43 -0.65
N LYS A 537 -8.39 28.77 -1.94
CA LYS A 537 -9.37 29.61 -2.64
C LYS A 537 -10.72 28.93 -2.80
N PHE A 538 -10.73 27.62 -3.07
CA PHE A 538 -11.95 26.82 -3.08
C PHE A 538 -12.66 26.89 -1.72
N MET A 539 -11.96 26.56 -0.63
CA MET A 539 -12.52 26.59 0.72
C MET A 539 -13.06 27.97 1.10
N LEU A 540 -12.36 29.04 0.71
CA LEU A 540 -12.78 30.41 0.97
C LEU A 540 -14.03 30.80 0.18
N ALA A 541 -14.13 30.36 -1.08
CA ALA A 541 -15.28 30.65 -1.94
C ALA A 541 -16.53 29.87 -1.55
N THR A 542 -16.38 28.73 -0.86
CA THR A 542 -17.48 27.79 -0.55
C THR A 542 -17.70 27.63 0.96
N GLN A 543 -17.38 28.66 1.75
CA GLN A 543 -17.51 28.59 3.22
C GLN A 543 -18.92 28.25 3.67
N LYS A 544 -19.95 28.74 2.97
CA LYS A 544 -21.34 28.49 3.37
C LYS A 544 -21.68 27.00 3.30
N GLU A 545 -21.25 26.33 2.23
CA GLU A 545 -21.44 24.92 1.99
C GLU A 545 -20.59 24.07 2.94
N LEU A 546 -19.37 24.52 3.26
CA LEU A 546 -18.43 23.80 4.14
C LEU A 546 -18.66 24.03 5.63
N ALA A 547 -19.75 24.71 6.05
CA ALA A 547 -19.95 25.12 7.44
C ALA A 547 -19.87 23.97 8.46
N GLY A 548 -20.24 22.75 8.06
CA GLY A 548 -20.14 21.53 8.89
C GLY A 548 -18.71 21.02 9.12
N LEU A 549 -17.71 21.52 8.37
CA LEU A 549 -16.32 21.09 8.42
C LEU A 549 -15.41 22.05 9.20
N LYS A 550 -15.98 23.01 9.94
CA LYS A 550 -15.19 23.96 10.74
C LYS A 550 -14.27 23.23 11.72
N GLY A 551 -12.99 23.63 11.74
CA GLY A 551 -11.94 23.02 12.56
C GLY A 551 -11.43 21.66 12.07
N GLN A 552 -11.95 21.13 10.96
CA GLN A 552 -11.58 19.80 10.44
C GLN A 552 -10.62 19.87 9.25
N LEU A 553 -10.36 21.06 8.70
CA LEU A 553 -9.61 21.25 7.45
C LEU A 553 -8.08 21.39 7.65
N GLY A 554 -7.59 21.00 8.83
CA GLY A 554 -6.19 21.17 9.24
C GLY A 554 -5.84 22.61 9.57
N SER A 555 -4.54 22.93 9.63
CA SER A 555 -4.05 24.26 10.02
C SER A 555 -3.67 25.19 8.86
N GLY A 556 -3.50 24.65 7.65
CA GLY A 556 -2.92 25.39 6.52
C GLY A 556 -1.50 25.92 6.81
N ARG A 557 -0.80 25.35 7.80
CA ARG A 557 0.51 25.80 8.28
C ARG A 557 1.52 26.03 7.15
N LEU A 558 1.56 25.14 6.15
CA LEU A 558 2.48 25.25 5.03
C LEU A 558 2.22 26.50 4.16
N ALA A 559 0.95 26.85 3.95
CA ALA A 559 0.56 28.05 3.23
C ALA A 559 0.94 29.32 4.01
N LEU A 560 0.77 29.31 5.34
CA LEU A 560 1.17 30.41 6.22
C LEU A 560 2.69 30.65 6.20
N TYR A 561 3.50 29.60 6.05
CA TYR A 561 4.96 29.71 5.92
C TYR A 561 5.47 30.06 4.51
N SER A 562 4.62 30.03 3.49
CA SER A 562 5.05 30.14 2.07
C SER A 562 5.70 31.48 1.69
N GLY A 563 5.44 32.54 2.45
CA GLY A 563 5.79 33.92 2.09
C GLY A 563 5.01 34.47 0.88
N ARG A 564 4.11 33.68 0.28
CA ARG A 564 3.32 34.06 -0.89
C ARG A 564 1.98 34.65 -0.45
N ASN A 565 1.67 35.86 -0.91
CA ASN A 565 0.42 36.53 -0.54
C ASN A 565 -0.81 35.74 -0.99
N GLU A 566 -0.71 35.07 -2.15
CA GLU A 566 -1.78 34.26 -2.73
C GLU A 566 -2.15 33.04 -1.88
N GLU A 567 -1.23 32.57 -1.02
CA GLU A 567 -1.46 31.47 -0.09
C GLU A 567 -1.75 31.98 1.33
N VAL A 568 -0.97 32.95 1.82
CA VAL A 568 -1.08 33.48 3.20
C VAL A 568 -2.42 34.17 3.43
N ALA A 569 -2.86 35.04 2.52
CA ALA A 569 -4.10 35.80 2.69
C ALA A 569 -5.34 34.89 2.81
N PRO A 570 -5.61 33.93 1.90
CA PRO A 570 -6.76 33.04 2.05
C PRO A 570 -6.62 32.08 3.24
N ALA A 571 -5.41 31.63 3.59
CA ALA A 571 -5.19 30.82 4.79
C ALA A 571 -5.57 31.59 6.07
N LEU A 572 -5.11 32.83 6.24
CA LEU A 572 -5.49 33.67 7.39
C LEU A 572 -7.01 33.94 7.44
N ALA A 573 -7.64 34.17 6.29
CA ALA A 573 -9.09 34.37 6.22
C ALA A 573 -9.86 33.12 6.68
N LEU A 574 -9.40 31.93 6.31
CA LEU A 574 -9.98 30.65 6.73
C LEU A 574 -9.73 30.36 8.22
N VAL A 575 -8.56 30.70 8.76
CA VAL A 575 -8.28 30.63 10.20
C VAL A 575 -9.24 31.55 10.98
N LYS A 576 -9.36 32.82 10.56
CA LYS A 576 -10.29 33.78 11.20
C LYS A 576 -11.75 33.32 11.15
N ALA A 577 -12.15 32.64 10.07
CA ALA A 577 -13.49 32.10 9.92
C ALA A 577 -13.72 30.76 10.67
N GLY A 578 -12.69 30.21 11.32
CA GLY A 578 -12.74 28.96 12.10
C GLY A 578 -12.74 27.69 11.25
N TYR A 579 -12.36 27.77 9.98
CA TYR A 579 -12.25 26.60 9.08
C TYR A 579 -10.92 25.87 9.27
N LEU A 580 -9.83 26.63 9.36
CA LEU A 580 -8.51 26.10 9.66
C LEU A 580 -8.19 26.29 11.14
N THR A 581 -7.58 25.27 11.75
CA THR A 581 -7.09 25.30 13.12
C THR A 581 -5.95 26.32 13.23
N PRO A 582 -5.99 27.23 14.22
CA PRO A 582 -4.94 28.24 14.38
C PRO A 582 -3.61 27.60 14.80
N ALA A 583 -2.63 27.59 13.89
CA ALA A 583 -1.26 27.18 14.18
C ALA A 583 -0.46 28.37 14.74
N LYS A 584 -0.30 28.42 16.07
CA LYS A 584 0.37 29.54 16.77
C LYS A 584 1.76 29.85 16.21
N ASP A 585 2.56 28.82 15.96
CA ASP A 585 3.90 28.93 15.38
C ASP A 585 3.88 29.66 14.03
N ALA A 586 2.94 29.29 13.16
CA ALA A 586 2.82 29.89 11.83
C ALA A 586 2.23 31.31 11.88
N LEU A 587 1.29 31.56 12.78
CA LEU A 587 0.71 32.89 12.98
C LEU A 587 1.74 33.87 13.54
N GLU A 588 2.58 33.46 14.51
CA GLU A 588 3.68 34.28 15.02
C GLU A 588 4.70 34.59 13.93
N PHE A 589 5.02 33.60 13.09
CA PHE A 589 5.86 33.83 11.91
C PHE A 589 5.24 34.86 10.96
N VAL A 590 3.97 34.73 10.59
CA VAL A 590 3.29 35.66 9.66
C VAL A 590 3.14 37.05 10.27
N ALA A 591 2.92 37.19 11.58
CA ALA A 591 2.84 38.47 12.27
C ALA A 591 4.12 39.32 12.12
N VAL A 592 5.28 38.67 11.93
CA VAL A 592 6.58 39.31 11.76
C VAL A 592 7.00 39.35 10.29
N ASN A 593 6.93 38.20 9.61
CA ASN A 593 7.52 37.93 8.30
C ASN A 593 6.50 37.82 7.16
N GLY A 594 5.20 37.94 7.45
CA GLY A 594 4.13 37.78 6.47
C GLY A 594 4.21 38.79 5.31
N PRO A 595 3.74 38.42 4.11
CA PRO A 595 3.72 39.31 2.96
C PRO A 595 2.67 40.42 3.15
N GLY A 596 3.12 41.67 3.28
CA GLY A 596 2.27 42.85 3.40
C GLY A 596 1.71 43.11 4.80
N ASP A 597 1.46 44.38 5.10
CA ASP A 597 1.05 44.81 6.45
C ASP A 597 -0.34 44.31 6.85
N ALA A 598 -1.25 44.13 5.89
CA ALA A 598 -2.59 43.60 6.14
C ALA A 598 -2.55 42.17 6.71
N ASN A 599 -1.71 41.29 6.14
CA ASN A 599 -1.56 39.92 6.63
C ASN A 599 -0.89 39.89 8.00
N LYS A 600 0.13 40.74 8.24
CA LYS A 600 0.79 40.86 9.55
C LYS A 600 -0.20 41.31 10.62
N ALA A 601 -1.02 42.32 10.31
CA ALA A 601 -2.02 42.84 11.24
C ALA A 601 -3.10 41.79 11.54
N LEU A 602 -3.60 41.09 10.51
CA LEU A 602 -4.59 40.03 10.67
C LEU A 602 -4.05 38.84 11.49
N ALA A 603 -2.80 38.43 11.27
CA ALA A 603 -2.17 37.39 12.10
C ALA A 603 -2.06 37.80 13.58
N LYS A 604 -1.71 39.06 13.86
CA LYS A 604 -1.69 39.60 15.24
C LYS A 604 -3.07 39.65 15.88
N GLU A 605 -4.09 40.02 15.10
CA GLU A 605 -5.49 39.99 15.55
C GLU A 605 -5.90 38.58 15.96
N ILE A 606 -5.65 37.58 15.11
CA ILE A 606 -5.96 36.18 15.40
C ILE A 606 -5.20 35.71 16.64
N LEU A 607 -3.89 35.99 16.74
CA LEU A 607 -3.07 35.62 17.90
C LEU A 607 -3.59 36.23 19.20
N GLY A 608 -4.10 37.47 19.18
CA GLY A 608 -4.66 38.11 20.36
C GLY A 608 -5.98 37.49 20.85
N GLY A 609 -6.61 36.65 20.03
CA GLY A 609 -7.82 35.91 20.37
C GLY A 609 -7.58 34.44 20.75
N LEU A 610 -6.34 33.93 20.63
CA LEU A 610 -5.92 32.62 21.12
C LEU A 610 -5.45 32.70 22.56
#